data_AF-A0A6P7SYK9-F1
#
_entry.id   AF-A0A6P7SYK9-F1
#
_cell.length_a   1.000
_cell.length_b   1.000
_cell.length_c   1.000
_cell.angle_alpha   90.00
_cell.angle_beta   90.00
_cell.angle_gamma   90.00
#
_symmetry.space_group_name_H-M   'P 1'
#
loop_
_entity.id
_entity.type
_entity.pdbx_description
1 polymer ?
#
loop_
_entity_poly.entity_id
_entity_poly.type
_entity_poly.pdbx_seq_one_letter_code
_entity_poly.pdbx_strand_id
1 'polypeptide(L)'
;MTEICEREKPKIRVKIVDAIINKEDLIQKEYTLHDIQQVTKNIDSTIKFLASVGLLHNSVVCCTQHMTFVTRKQCSDGKVWHCSVCRSYRSIRNDSFFSKSSIRLTRHLELIYWWTSIESTQSVVMNQVGLGSEAIVNWYNYFRDVCAMWCIDHPTKIGGEGVKVDIAESKFMHRQYHRGHYKEGHLILGMVERHSLNSVLVPVPDQSGATLLPIILEHVLPGTCIVTDGCHSYEKLQESAGHNLQFMDPKDEKLNRNKIEGTWNNVKNRYKHLYGLSDNLFSTYLQEFSWRRVHKDNTFMSFIYWVRHYYPV
;
A
#
# COMPACT_ATOMS: atom_id res chain seq x y z
N MET A 1 -15.45 -61.94 -21.86
CA MET A 1 -14.56 -60.79 -22.07
C MET A 1 -15.03 -59.67 -21.18
N THR A 2 -14.44 -59.55 -20.00
CA THR A 2 -14.73 -58.48 -19.03
C THR A 2 -13.84 -57.29 -19.41
N GLU A 3 -14.46 -56.21 -19.91
CA GLU A 3 -13.78 -54.94 -20.15
C GLU A 3 -13.28 -54.38 -18.80
N ILE A 4 -11.96 -54.36 -18.65
CA ILE A 4 -11.29 -53.69 -17.55
C ILE A 4 -11.41 -52.19 -17.83
N CYS A 5 -12.32 -51.53 -17.12
CA CYS A 5 -12.41 -50.09 -17.04
C CYS A 5 -11.07 -49.56 -16.48
N GLU A 6 -10.18 -49.11 -17.36
CA GLU A 6 -8.95 -48.41 -16.99
C GLU A 6 -9.34 -47.12 -16.27
N ARG A 7 -9.33 -47.15 -14.93
CA ARG A 7 -9.42 -45.94 -14.11
C ARG A 7 -8.18 -45.10 -14.42
N GLU A 8 -8.36 -43.99 -15.13
CA GLU A 8 -7.32 -42.99 -15.34
C GLU A 8 -6.66 -42.66 -14.00
N LYS A 9 -5.34 -42.91 -13.90
CA LYS A 9 -4.57 -42.55 -12.71
C LYS A 9 -4.67 -41.03 -12.54
N PRO A 10 -4.98 -40.51 -11.34
CA PRO A 10 -5.08 -39.07 -11.12
C PRO A 10 -3.75 -38.40 -11.49
N LYS A 11 -3.80 -37.44 -12.43
CA LYS A 11 -2.63 -36.68 -12.86
C LYS A 11 -1.92 -36.08 -11.64
N ILE A 12 -0.65 -36.42 -11.45
CA ILE A 12 0.20 -35.83 -10.42
C ILE A 12 0.36 -34.35 -10.73
N ARG A 13 -0.21 -33.50 -9.89
CA ARG A 13 -0.17 -32.06 -10.08
C ARG A 13 1.04 -31.47 -9.37
N VAL A 14 2.03 -31.05 -10.15
CA VAL A 14 3.26 -30.40 -9.65
C VAL A 14 3.22 -28.86 -9.75
N LYS A 15 2.18 -28.33 -10.40
CA LYS A 15 1.93 -26.89 -10.56
C LYS A 15 0.49 -26.51 -10.18
N ILE A 16 0.30 -25.35 -9.56
CA ILE A 16 -1.04 -24.82 -9.23
C ILE A 16 -1.75 -24.30 -10.47
N VAL A 17 -1.05 -23.59 -11.36
CA VAL A 17 -1.54 -23.04 -12.63
C VAL A 17 -0.51 -23.26 -13.73
N ASP A 18 -0.97 -23.29 -14.98
CA ASP A 18 -0.09 -23.56 -16.13
C ASP A 18 0.81 -22.37 -16.47
N ALA A 19 0.31 -21.15 -16.26
CA ALA A 19 1.03 -19.90 -16.48
C ALA A 19 0.83 -18.92 -15.31
N ILE A 20 1.90 -18.19 -14.98
CA ILE A 20 1.89 -17.06 -14.06
C ILE A 20 1.87 -15.79 -14.92
N ILE A 21 1.06 -14.82 -14.54
CA ILE A 21 0.98 -13.52 -15.21
C ILE A 21 2.34 -12.82 -15.08
N ASN A 22 2.85 -12.22 -16.15
CA ASN A 22 4.08 -11.44 -16.07
C ASN A 22 3.87 -10.24 -15.14
N LYS A 23 4.93 -9.83 -14.47
CA LYS A 23 4.83 -8.79 -13.43
C LYS A 23 4.35 -7.46 -14.03
N GLU A 24 4.81 -7.14 -15.24
CA GLU A 24 4.46 -5.94 -15.99
C GLU A 24 2.99 -5.91 -16.43
N ASP A 25 2.39 -7.08 -16.66
CA ASP A 25 1.00 -7.21 -17.11
C ASP A 25 -0.02 -7.13 -15.95
N LEU A 26 0.44 -7.21 -14.69
CA LEU A 26 -0.46 -7.20 -13.53
C LEU A 26 -1.29 -5.92 -13.44
N ILE A 27 -0.63 -4.77 -13.64
CA ILE A 27 -1.28 -3.45 -13.49
C ILE A 27 -2.24 -3.10 -14.63
N GLN A 28 -2.22 -3.87 -15.72
CA GLN A 28 -3.16 -3.74 -16.84
C GLN A 28 -4.49 -4.48 -16.59
N LYS A 29 -4.58 -5.27 -15.52
CA LYS A 29 -5.80 -5.99 -15.15
C LYS A 29 -6.62 -5.16 -14.17
N GLU A 30 -7.93 -5.18 -14.33
CA GLU A 30 -8.87 -4.58 -13.40
C GLU A 30 -9.78 -5.65 -12.80
N TYR A 31 -10.15 -5.46 -11.54
CA TYR A 31 -11.03 -6.36 -10.81
C TYR A 31 -12.09 -5.55 -10.09
N THR A 32 -13.34 -5.92 -10.32
CA THR A 32 -14.49 -5.40 -9.57
C THR A 32 -14.73 -6.23 -8.32
N LEU A 33 -15.61 -5.77 -7.44
CA LEU A 33 -16.02 -6.55 -6.26
C LEU A 33 -16.64 -7.89 -6.67
N HIS A 34 -17.42 -7.90 -7.76
CA HIS A 34 -18.03 -9.12 -8.27
C HIS A 34 -16.96 -10.13 -8.71
N ASP A 35 -15.91 -9.68 -9.41
CA ASP A 35 -14.81 -10.56 -9.83
C ASP A 35 -14.10 -11.17 -8.65
N ILE A 36 -13.82 -10.37 -7.60
CA ILE A 36 -13.23 -10.88 -6.36
C ILE A 36 -14.15 -11.90 -5.69
N GLN A 37 -15.45 -11.65 -5.61
CA GLN A 37 -16.40 -12.62 -5.07
C GLN A 37 -16.43 -13.93 -5.86
N GLN A 38 -16.27 -13.90 -7.18
CA GLN A 38 -16.13 -15.13 -7.98
C GLN A 38 -14.81 -15.86 -7.70
N VAL A 39 -13.71 -15.13 -7.56
CA VAL A 39 -12.40 -15.68 -7.21
C VAL A 39 -12.39 -16.28 -5.80
N THR A 40 -13.10 -15.65 -4.84
CA THR A 40 -13.16 -16.08 -3.43
C THR A 40 -14.33 -17.00 -3.10
N LYS A 41 -15.17 -17.33 -4.09
CA LYS A 41 -16.27 -18.29 -3.97
C LYS A 41 -15.85 -19.63 -3.36
N ASN A 42 -14.64 -20.08 -3.67
CA ASN A 42 -14.05 -21.27 -3.07
C ASN A 42 -12.53 -21.17 -2.99
N ILE A 43 -11.94 -21.98 -2.10
CA ILE A 43 -10.51 -21.93 -1.82
C ILE A 43 -9.64 -22.33 -3.02
N ASP A 44 -10.07 -23.28 -3.87
CA ASP A 44 -9.31 -23.70 -5.04
C ASP A 44 -9.19 -22.57 -6.08
N SER A 45 -10.27 -21.82 -6.32
CA SER A 45 -10.28 -20.63 -7.19
C SER A 45 -9.35 -19.55 -6.64
N THR A 46 -9.37 -19.29 -5.34
CA THR A 46 -8.49 -18.30 -4.71
C THR A 46 -7.03 -18.71 -4.80
N ILE A 47 -6.70 -19.98 -4.51
CA ILE A 47 -5.32 -20.47 -4.62
C ILE A 47 -4.82 -20.35 -6.06
N LYS A 48 -5.65 -20.69 -7.06
CA LYS A 48 -5.29 -20.50 -8.47
C LYS A 48 -5.04 -19.04 -8.82
N PHE A 49 -5.89 -18.12 -8.37
CA PHE A 49 -5.69 -16.68 -8.57
C PHE A 49 -4.39 -16.20 -7.93
N LEU A 50 -4.18 -16.50 -6.64
CA LEU A 50 -2.98 -16.05 -5.93
C LEU A 50 -1.71 -16.63 -6.55
N ALA A 51 -1.74 -17.88 -7.01
CA ALA A 51 -0.61 -18.46 -7.75
C ALA A 51 -0.43 -17.81 -9.13
N SER A 52 -1.50 -17.49 -9.86
CA SER A 52 -1.40 -16.86 -11.18
C SER A 52 -0.89 -15.43 -11.11
N VAL A 53 -1.18 -14.68 -10.05
CA VAL A 53 -0.60 -13.35 -9.83
C VAL A 53 0.79 -13.38 -9.19
N GLY A 54 1.28 -14.54 -8.78
CA GLY A 54 2.62 -14.71 -8.20
C GLY A 54 2.71 -14.35 -6.71
N LEU A 55 1.63 -14.54 -5.95
CA LEU A 55 1.61 -14.40 -4.48
C LEU A 55 1.70 -15.74 -3.73
N LEU A 56 1.69 -16.87 -4.45
CA LEU A 56 1.99 -18.20 -3.92
C LEU A 56 2.94 -18.91 -4.87
N HIS A 57 3.85 -19.73 -4.33
CA HIS A 57 4.69 -20.60 -5.13
C HIS A 57 3.83 -21.46 -6.06
N ASN A 58 4.03 -21.33 -7.38
CA ASN A 58 3.31 -22.15 -8.34
C ASN A 58 3.83 -23.60 -8.35
N SER A 59 5.09 -23.82 -7.97
CA SER A 59 5.70 -25.14 -7.79
C SER A 59 6.81 -25.06 -6.74
N VAL A 60 7.03 -26.15 -5.99
CA VAL A 60 8.07 -26.24 -4.97
C VAL A 60 8.97 -27.44 -5.24
N VAL A 61 10.28 -27.30 -5.02
CA VAL A 61 11.26 -28.38 -5.13
C VAL A 61 11.74 -28.80 -3.73
N CYS A 62 11.82 -30.12 -3.51
CA CYS A 62 12.38 -30.73 -2.30
C CYS A 62 13.10 -32.03 -2.68
N CYS A 63 14.25 -32.32 -2.08
CA CYS A 63 15.04 -33.52 -2.41
C CYS A 63 15.30 -33.66 -3.92
N THR A 64 15.62 -32.55 -4.61
CA THR A 64 15.87 -32.46 -6.06
C THR A 64 14.68 -32.81 -6.97
N GLN A 65 13.46 -32.91 -6.43
CA GLN A 65 12.24 -33.23 -7.18
C GLN A 65 11.13 -32.23 -6.90
N HIS A 66 10.24 -32.02 -7.87
CA HIS A 66 9.03 -31.23 -7.64
C HIS A 66 8.10 -31.95 -6.64
N MET A 67 7.60 -31.19 -5.67
CA MET A 67 6.60 -31.67 -4.74
C MET A 67 5.23 -31.77 -5.42
N THR A 68 4.41 -32.71 -4.97
CA THR A 68 3.03 -32.86 -5.45
C THR A 68 2.09 -31.95 -4.67
N PHE A 69 1.24 -31.22 -5.38
CA PHE A 69 0.15 -30.44 -4.80
C PHE A 69 -1.02 -31.36 -4.43
N VAL A 70 -1.30 -31.50 -3.13
CA VAL A 70 -2.29 -32.46 -2.62
C VAL A 70 -3.31 -31.82 -1.68
N THR A 71 -4.48 -32.44 -1.58
CA THR A 71 -5.52 -32.04 -0.63
C THR A 71 -5.28 -32.66 0.74
N ARG A 72 -5.30 -31.84 1.80
CA ARG A 72 -5.20 -32.28 3.20
C ARG A 72 -6.19 -31.51 4.06
N LYS A 73 -7.31 -32.13 4.45
CA LYS A 73 -8.41 -31.48 5.18
C LYS A 73 -8.04 -30.85 6.53
N GLN A 74 -6.93 -31.29 7.13
CA GLN A 74 -6.45 -30.84 8.46
C GLN A 74 -5.72 -29.49 8.42
N CYS A 75 -5.38 -28.96 7.24
CA CYS A 75 -4.70 -27.67 7.13
C CYS A 75 -5.69 -26.53 6.77
N SER A 76 -5.31 -25.30 7.09
CA SER A 76 -6.17 -24.11 7.03
C SER A 76 -6.86 -23.89 5.67
N ASP A 77 -6.13 -24.10 4.56
CA ASP A 77 -6.65 -23.96 3.18
C ASP A 77 -6.94 -25.31 2.49
N GLY A 78 -6.81 -26.42 3.21
CA GLY A 78 -7.07 -27.75 2.66
C GLY A 78 -6.06 -28.23 1.61
N LYS A 79 -4.96 -27.49 1.34
CA LYS A 79 -3.94 -27.80 0.32
C LYS A 79 -2.52 -27.66 0.87
N VAL A 80 -1.64 -28.57 0.46
CA VAL A 80 -0.22 -28.61 0.84
C VAL A 80 0.64 -29.15 -0.29
N TRP A 81 1.94 -28.84 -0.24
CA TRP A 81 2.97 -29.50 -1.03
C TRP A 81 3.45 -30.74 -0.29
N HIS A 82 3.52 -31.89 -0.97
CA HIS A 82 4.01 -33.16 -0.41
C HIS A 82 5.23 -33.67 -1.20
N CYS A 83 6.31 -33.96 -0.50
CA CYS A 83 7.51 -34.56 -1.09
C CYS A 83 7.41 -36.09 -1.04
N SER A 84 7.48 -36.75 -2.19
CA SER A 84 7.45 -38.22 -2.29
C SER A 84 8.68 -38.89 -1.68
N VAL A 85 9.83 -38.20 -1.66
CA VAL A 85 11.12 -38.73 -1.19
C VAL A 85 11.20 -38.71 0.34
N CYS A 86 11.20 -37.52 0.94
CA CYS A 86 11.35 -37.38 2.40
C CYS A 86 10.01 -37.37 3.17
N ARG A 87 8.87 -37.52 2.47
CA ARG A 87 7.51 -37.52 3.05
C ARG A 87 7.13 -36.26 3.81
N SER A 88 7.92 -35.18 3.67
CA SER A 88 7.64 -33.89 4.29
C SER A 88 6.47 -33.18 3.62
N TYR A 89 5.78 -32.36 4.40
CA TYR A 89 4.72 -31.47 3.94
C TYR A 89 5.18 -30.03 4.08
N ARG A 90 4.85 -29.20 3.11
CA ARG A 90 5.03 -27.74 3.20
C ARG A 90 3.70 -27.05 2.96
N SER A 91 3.45 -26.00 3.74
CA SER A 91 2.30 -25.13 3.53
C SER A 91 2.40 -24.47 2.14
N ILE A 92 1.28 -24.28 1.48
CA ILE A 92 1.23 -23.50 0.23
C ILE A 92 1.60 -22.03 0.45
N ARG A 93 1.55 -21.56 1.71
CA ARG A 93 1.88 -20.19 2.12
C ARG A 93 3.33 -20.01 2.54
N ASN A 94 4.10 -21.09 2.59
CA ASN A 94 5.49 -21.00 3.06
C ASN A 94 6.26 -19.98 2.21
N ASP A 95 7.06 -19.14 2.87
CA ASP A 95 7.88 -18.08 2.25
C ASP A 95 7.09 -17.05 1.40
N SER A 96 5.77 -16.98 1.54
CA SER A 96 4.92 -15.96 0.91
C SER A 96 4.52 -14.86 1.90
N PHE A 97 3.90 -13.80 1.39
CA PHE A 97 3.27 -12.75 2.19
C PHE A 97 2.24 -13.27 3.21
N PHE A 98 1.62 -14.44 2.94
CA PHE A 98 0.62 -15.05 3.81
C PHE A 98 1.20 -16.05 4.82
N SER A 99 2.53 -16.16 4.91
CA SER A 99 3.22 -17.10 5.78
C SER A 99 2.81 -16.90 7.25
N LYS A 100 2.70 -18.00 8.00
CA LYS A 100 2.31 -18.05 9.43
C LYS A 100 0.93 -17.48 9.79
N SER A 101 0.17 -16.95 8.84
CA SER A 101 -1.20 -16.47 9.08
C SER A 101 -2.17 -17.60 9.40
N SER A 102 -3.08 -17.37 10.34
CA SER A 102 -4.21 -18.27 10.65
C SER A 102 -5.47 -17.98 9.81
N ILE A 103 -5.54 -16.83 9.15
CA ILE A 103 -6.69 -16.40 8.34
C ILE A 103 -6.72 -17.20 7.03
N ARG A 104 -7.89 -17.57 6.48
CA ARG A 104 -7.97 -18.28 5.19
C ARG A 104 -7.54 -17.39 4.02
N LEU A 105 -6.99 -17.97 2.95
CA LEU A 105 -6.57 -17.18 1.78
C LEU A 105 -7.72 -16.43 1.10
N THR A 106 -8.94 -17.01 1.11
CA THR A 106 -10.16 -16.32 0.62
C THR A 106 -10.38 -15.00 1.34
N ARG A 107 -10.26 -15.00 2.67
CA ARG A 107 -10.44 -13.82 3.51
C ARG A 107 -9.31 -12.82 3.36
N HIS A 108 -8.06 -13.26 3.13
CA HIS A 108 -6.98 -12.32 2.83
C HIS A 108 -7.24 -11.57 1.53
N LEU A 109 -7.65 -12.27 0.46
CA LEU A 109 -7.90 -11.64 -0.82
C LEU A 109 -9.07 -10.63 -0.74
N GLU A 110 -10.15 -11.01 -0.05
CA GLU A 110 -11.25 -10.09 0.26
C GLU A 110 -10.74 -8.88 1.05
N LEU A 111 -9.98 -9.10 2.12
CA LEU A 111 -9.46 -8.02 2.97
C LEU A 111 -8.56 -7.05 2.20
N ILE A 112 -7.69 -7.56 1.32
CA ILE A 112 -6.86 -6.73 0.44
C ILE A 112 -7.76 -5.86 -0.42
N TYR A 113 -8.77 -6.44 -1.10
CA TYR A 113 -9.66 -5.69 -1.98
C TYR A 113 -10.47 -4.62 -1.23
N TRP A 114 -11.02 -4.96 -0.06
CA TRP A 114 -11.74 -4.00 0.80
C TRP A 114 -10.85 -2.84 1.24
N TRP A 115 -9.58 -3.13 1.58
CA TRP A 115 -8.60 -2.12 1.98
C TRP A 115 -8.16 -1.24 0.81
N THR A 116 -7.93 -1.80 -0.39
CA THR A 116 -7.44 -1.04 -1.54
C THR A 116 -8.53 -0.23 -2.24
N SER A 117 -9.73 -0.80 -2.42
CA SER A 117 -10.68 -0.30 -3.43
C SER A 117 -11.96 0.29 -2.85
N ILE A 118 -12.38 -0.12 -1.64
CA ILE A 118 -13.67 0.31 -1.08
C ILE A 118 -13.51 1.33 0.05
N GLU A 119 -12.41 1.25 0.81
CA GLU A 119 -12.09 2.21 1.88
C GLU A 119 -13.25 2.46 2.87
N SER A 120 -13.84 1.36 3.36
CA SER A 120 -14.96 1.39 4.32
C SER A 120 -14.52 1.46 5.78
N THR A 121 -15.48 1.79 6.65
CA THR A 121 -15.28 1.72 8.11
C THR A 121 -14.93 0.30 8.54
N GLN A 122 -14.16 0.19 9.63
CA GLN A 122 -13.73 -1.11 10.15
C GLN A 122 -14.92 -2.03 10.45
N SER A 123 -16.02 -1.50 11.00
CA SER A 123 -17.22 -2.28 11.30
C SER A 123 -17.86 -2.91 10.06
N VAL A 124 -17.87 -2.20 8.93
CA VAL A 124 -18.35 -2.75 7.65
C VAL A 124 -17.43 -3.87 7.19
N VAL A 125 -16.12 -3.68 7.22
CA VAL A 125 -15.14 -4.70 6.80
C VAL A 125 -15.22 -5.95 7.68
N MET A 126 -15.38 -5.79 8.99
CA MET A 126 -15.60 -6.91 9.92
C MET A 126 -16.80 -7.75 9.51
N ASN A 127 -17.94 -7.12 9.21
CA ASN A 127 -19.16 -7.81 8.82
C ASN A 127 -19.03 -8.48 7.44
N GLN A 128 -18.37 -7.84 6.49
CA GLN A 128 -18.29 -8.32 5.11
C GLN A 128 -17.25 -9.45 4.95
N VAL A 129 -16.08 -9.31 5.56
CA VAL A 129 -15.00 -10.31 5.47
C VAL A 129 -15.12 -11.37 6.57
N GLY A 130 -15.80 -11.06 7.68
CA GLY A 130 -15.97 -11.97 8.82
C GLY A 130 -14.69 -12.12 9.64
N LEU A 131 -13.96 -11.02 9.85
CA LEU A 131 -12.74 -10.98 10.65
C LEU A 131 -12.91 -10.09 11.88
N GLY A 132 -12.20 -10.45 12.95
CA GLY A 132 -12.14 -9.62 14.16
C GLY A 132 -11.38 -8.31 13.91
N SER A 133 -11.67 -7.29 14.73
CA SER A 133 -11.06 -5.96 14.63
C SER A 133 -9.54 -6.02 14.73
N GLU A 134 -9.00 -6.77 15.69
CA GLU A 134 -7.56 -6.93 15.90
C GLU A 134 -6.86 -7.53 14.67
N ALA A 135 -7.44 -8.58 14.08
CA ALA A 135 -6.91 -9.19 12.87
C ALA A 135 -6.88 -8.18 11.70
N ILE A 136 -7.95 -7.39 11.53
CA ILE A 136 -8.01 -6.35 10.49
C ILE A 136 -6.93 -5.28 10.72
N VAL A 137 -6.78 -4.78 11.95
CA VAL A 137 -5.76 -3.77 12.28
C VAL A 137 -4.36 -4.29 11.96
N ASN A 138 -4.05 -5.51 12.39
CA ASN A 138 -2.74 -6.12 12.15
C ASN A 138 -2.46 -6.27 10.66
N TRP A 139 -3.42 -6.77 9.87
CA TRP A 139 -3.26 -6.89 8.41
C TRP A 139 -3.19 -5.55 7.70
N TYR A 140 -3.93 -4.54 8.14
CA TYR A 140 -3.82 -3.19 7.61
C TYR A 140 -2.45 -2.58 7.90
N ASN A 141 -1.81 -2.91 9.02
CA ASN A 141 -0.42 -2.54 9.28
C ASN A 141 0.53 -3.22 8.29
N TYR A 142 0.41 -4.53 8.07
CA TYR A 142 1.21 -5.23 7.05
C TYR A 142 1.01 -4.64 5.64
N PHE A 143 -0.22 -4.23 5.30
CA PHE A 143 -0.47 -3.57 4.01
C PHE A 143 0.18 -2.19 3.93
N ARG A 144 0.15 -1.42 5.02
CA ARG A 144 0.88 -0.15 5.11
C ARG A 144 2.39 -0.33 5.00
N ASP A 145 2.95 -1.40 5.56
CA ASP A 145 4.38 -1.68 5.45
C ASP A 145 4.80 -1.86 3.97
N VAL A 146 3.94 -2.46 3.14
CA VAL A 146 4.15 -2.55 1.68
C VAL A 146 4.18 -1.16 1.04
N CYS A 147 3.27 -0.26 1.42
CA CYS A 147 3.30 1.14 0.95
C CYS A 147 4.55 1.89 1.44
N ALA A 148 4.97 1.66 2.69
CA ALA A 148 6.14 2.27 3.28
C ALA A 148 7.42 1.84 2.55
N MET A 149 7.59 0.54 2.28
CA MET A 149 8.70 0.01 1.48
C MET A 149 8.73 0.65 0.09
N TRP A 150 7.57 0.76 -0.56
CA TRP A 150 7.46 1.45 -1.85
C TRP A 150 7.93 2.90 -1.78
N CYS A 151 7.49 3.67 -0.79
CA CYS A 151 7.92 5.06 -0.64
C CYS A 151 9.42 5.21 -0.38
N ILE A 152 10.04 4.24 0.31
CA ILE A 152 11.50 4.22 0.53
C ILE A 152 12.25 3.99 -0.79
N ASP A 153 11.78 3.05 -1.60
CA ASP A 153 12.42 2.72 -2.88
C ASP A 153 12.14 3.75 -3.98
N HIS A 154 11.11 4.58 -3.81
CA HIS A 154 10.66 5.57 -4.79
C HIS A 154 10.63 6.96 -4.16
N PRO A 155 11.80 7.53 -3.82
CA PRO A 155 11.87 8.88 -3.26
C PRO A 155 11.30 9.89 -4.26
N THR A 156 10.16 10.49 -3.90
CA THR A 156 9.46 11.44 -4.76
C THR A 156 10.23 12.75 -4.87
N LYS A 157 10.47 13.18 -6.11
CA LYS A 157 10.87 14.55 -6.45
C LYS A 157 9.71 15.23 -7.14
N ILE A 158 9.50 16.51 -6.84
CA ILE A 158 8.42 17.32 -7.40
C ILE A 158 8.94 18.66 -7.91
N GLY A 159 8.15 19.33 -8.74
CA GLY A 159 8.49 20.62 -9.31
C GLY A 159 9.29 20.48 -10.60
N GLY A 160 10.18 21.44 -10.82
CA GLY A 160 10.95 21.63 -12.04
C GLY A 160 10.65 22.99 -12.67
N GLU A 161 11.38 23.31 -13.74
CA GLU A 161 11.25 24.58 -14.44
C GLU A 161 9.79 24.86 -14.86
N GLY A 162 9.25 26.01 -14.42
CA GLY A 162 7.88 26.43 -14.71
C GLY A 162 6.78 25.70 -13.92
N VAL A 163 7.13 24.73 -13.07
CA VAL A 163 6.15 24.02 -12.22
C VAL A 163 5.93 24.78 -10.92
N LYS A 164 4.66 24.92 -10.52
CA LYS A 164 4.28 25.54 -9.24
C LYS A 164 4.06 24.50 -8.15
N VAL A 165 4.74 24.67 -7.03
CA VAL A 165 4.61 23.82 -5.85
C VAL A 165 4.16 24.66 -4.65
N ASP A 166 3.03 24.28 -4.06
CA ASP A 166 2.58 24.83 -2.78
C ASP A 166 3.38 24.19 -1.65
N ILE A 167 3.96 25.00 -0.76
CA ILE A 167 4.66 24.54 0.44
C ILE A 167 3.99 25.16 1.65
N ALA A 168 3.58 24.32 2.60
CA ALA A 168 3.02 24.76 3.87
C ALA A 168 3.14 23.69 4.94
N GLU A 169 3.09 24.10 6.20
CA GLU A 169 3.06 23.22 7.34
C GLU A 169 1.62 22.95 7.80
N SER A 170 1.37 21.78 8.36
CA SER A 170 0.13 21.52 9.08
C SER A 170 0.32 20.59 10.25
N LYS A 171 -0.37 20.90 11.35
CA LYS A 171 -0.33 20.09 12.56
C LYS A 171 -1.44 19.04 12.57
N PHE A 172 -1.06 17.79 12.79
CA PHE A 172 -1.92 16.61 12.83
C PHE A 172 -2.00 16.03 14.23
N MET A 173 -3.05 15.24 14.52
CA MET A 173 -3.25 14.53 15.78
C MET A 173 -3.16 15.38 17.06
N HIS A 174 -3.33 16.70 16.95
CA HIS A 174 -3.35 17.62 18.07
C HIS A 174 -4.78 17.87 18.54
N ARG A 175 -4.92 18.33 19.79
CA ARG A 175 -6.21 18.73 20.36
C ARG A 175 -6.78 19.92 19.59
N GLN A 176 -7.94 19.74 18.96
CA GLN A 176 -8.68 20.84 18.34
C GLN A 176 -9.75 21.39 19.31
N TYR A 177 -9.92 22.72 19.33
CA TYR A 177 -11.00 23.43 20.04
C TYR A 177 -11.14 23.12 21.54
N HIS A 178 -10.03 22.86 22.25
CA HIS A 178 -10.03 22.56 23.68
C HIS A 178 -10.97 21.42 24.12
N ARG A 179 -11.32 20.49 23.22
CA ARG A 179 -12.13 19.30 23.57
C ARG A 179 -11.28 18.04 23.49
N GLY A 180 -11.42 17.14 24.46
CA GLY A 180 -10.66 15.89 24.56
C GLY A 180 -9.27 16.04 25.20
N HIS A 181 -8.54 14.92 25.28
CA HIS A 181 -7.20 14.83 25.88
C HIS A 181 -6.15 15.61 25.07
N TYR A 182 -5.19 16.21 25.77
CA TYR A 182 -4.04 16.86 25.13
C TYR A 182 -3.17 15.82 24.42
N LYS A 183 -2.79 16.15 23.19
CA LYS A 183 -1.74 15.47 22.42
C LYS A 183 -0.91 16.55 21.76
N GLU A 184 0.41 16.41 21.83
CA GLU A 184 1.35 17.34 21.17
C GLU A 184 1.09 17.37 19.67
N GLY A 185 0.87 16.19 19.06
CA GLY A 185 0.58 16.03 17.64
C GLY A 185 1.84 16.13 16.77
N HIS A 186 1.66 15.90 15.47
CA HIS A 186 2.75 15.84 14.50
C HIS A 186 2.72 17.08 13.61
N LEU A 187 3.84 17.79 13.51
CA LEU A 187 4.00 18.83 12.50
C LEU A 187 4.44 18.17 11.20
N ILE A 188 3.81 18.55 10.09
CA ILE A 188 4.12 18.01 8.77
C ILE A 188 4.44 19.17 7.83
N LEU A 189 5.55 19.07 7.11
CA LEU A 189 5.82 19.86 5.92
C LEU A 189 5.16 19.19 4.72
N GLY A 190 4.21 19.88 4.09
CA GLY A 190 3.58 19.45 2.85
C GLY A 190 4.10 20.24 1.66
N MET A 191 4.42 19.54 0.58
CA MET A 191 4.80 20.13 -0.69
C MET A 191 3.92 19.51 -1.78
N VAL A 192 3.16 20.33 -2.52
CA VAL A 192 2.11 19.86 -3.45
C VAL A 192 2.21 20.57 -4.80
N GLU A 193 2.40 19.82 -5.87
CA GLU A 193 2.31 20.34 -7.24
C GLU A 193 0.88 20.76 -7.55
N ARG A 194 0.68 22.00 -8.02
CA ARG A 194 -0.68 22.53 -8.25
C ARG A 194 -1.46 21.79 -9.34
N HIS A 195 -0.77 21.30 -10.37
CA HIS A 195 -1.39 20.69 -11.55
C HIS A 195 -1.64 19.19 -11.36
N SER A 196 -0.60 18.40 -11.07
CA SER A 196 -0.69 16.95 -10.90
C SER A 196 -1.27 16.53 -9.55
N LEU A 197 -1.17 17.41 -8.55
CA LEU A 197 -1.40 17.10 -7.14
C LEU A 197 -0.44 16.05 -6.56
N ASN A 198 0.68 15.76 -7.24
CA ASN A 198 1.78 15.02 -6.65
C ASN A 198 2.25 15.75 -5.39
N SER A 199 2.46 14.99 -4.33
CA SER A 199 2.71 15.57 -3.01
C SER A 199 3.76 14.81 -2.24
N VAL A 200 4.59 15.55 -1.53
CA VAL A 200 5.53 15.03 -0.54
C VAL A 200 5.09 15.54 0.83
N LEU A 201 4.87 14.62 1.77
CA LEU A 201 4.39 14.91 3.12
C LEU A 201 5.40 14.36 4.13
N VAL A 202 6.12 15.24 4.82
CA VAL A 202 7.23 14.86 5.70
C VAL A 202 6.94 15.31 7.13
N PRO A 203 6.89 14.40 8.13
CA PRO A 203 6.90 14.78 9.53
C PRO A 203 8.19 15.55 9.86
N VAL A 204 8.07 16.68 10.54
CA VAL A 204 9.21 17.54 10.93
C VAL A 204 9.16 17.86 12.42
N PRO A 205 10.32 17.99 13.09
CA PRO A 205 10.37 18.31 14.52
C PRO A 205 9.96 19.75 14.82
N ASP A 206 10.20 20.68 13.89
CA ASP A 206 9.88 22.09 14.02
C ASP A 206 9.69 22.76 12.65
N GLN A 207 9.26 24.04 12.67
CA GLN A 207 9.03 24.88 11.50
C GLN A 207 10.21 25.82 11.19
N SER A 208 11.40 25.52 11.70
CA SER A 208 12.57 26.38 11.47
C SER A 208 13.10 26.22 10.05
N GLY A 209 13.60 27.31 9.45
CA GLY A 209 14.22 27.23 8.12
C GLY A 209 15.40 26.24 8.07
N ALA A 210 16.13 26.05 9.18
CA ALA A 210 17.22 25.07 9.27
C ALA A 210 16.74 23.62 9.11
N THR A 211 15.54 23.30 9.60
CA THR A 211 14.89 21.99 9.44
C THR A 211 14.25 21.86 8.06
N LEU A 212 13.55 22.90 7.58
CA LEU A 212 12.74 22.81 6.37
C LEU A 212 13.58 22.89 5.08
N LEU A 213 14.64 23.72 5.03
CA LEU A 213 15.41 23.92 3.80
C LEU A 213 15.99 22.62 3.22
N PRO A 214 16.68 21.79 4.02
CA PRO A 214 17.31 20.60 3.47
C PRO A 214 16.26 19.63 2.91
N ILE A 215 15.11 19.51 3.58
CA ILE A 215 14.00 18.67 3.13
C ILE A 215 13.38 19.21 1.84
N ILE A 216 13.19 20.53 1.73
CA ILE A 216 12.70 21.17 0.51
C ILE A 216 13.69 20.93 -0.64
N LEU A 217 14.99 21.15 -0.44
CA LEU A 217 16.01 20.93 -1.47
C LEU A 217 16.19 19.45 -1.82
N GLU A 218 15.89 18.56 -0.88
CA GLU A 218 15.85 17.13 -1.15
C GLU A 218 14.68 16.78 -2.06
N HIS A 219 13.49 17.37 -1.90
CA HIS A 219 12.30 16.91 -2.63
C HIS A 219 11.88 17.79 -3.80
N VAL A 220 12.33 19.04 -3.86
CA VAL A 220 11.92 20.01 -4.87
C VAL A 220 13.03 20.21 -5.90
N LEU A 221 12.70 20.00 -7.17
CA LEU A 221 13.65 20.13 -8.27
C LEU A 221 14.04 21.61 -8.50
N PRO A 222 15.26 21.89 -9.00
CA PRO A 222 15.66 23.24 -9.39
C PRO A 222 14.72 23.86 -10.44
N GLY A 223 14.58 25.19 -10.41
CA GLY A 223 13.71 25.95 -11.32
C GLY A 223 12.24 25.97 -10.91
N THR A 224 11.87 25.31 -9.80
CA THR A 224 10.50 25.29 -9.29
C THR A 224 10.04 26.67 -8.81
N CYS A 225 8.79 27.03 -9.13
CA CYS A 225 8.11 28.18 -8.56
C CYS A 225 7.42 27.78 -7.23
N ILE A 226 8.00 28.17 -6.11
CA ILE A 226 7.46 27.92 -4.77
C ILE A 226 6.36 28.92 -4.46
N VAL A 227 5.22 28.41 -3.99
CA VAL A 227 4.15 29.21 -3.41
C VAL A 227 4.00 28.86 -1.94
N THR A 228 4.23 29.83 -1.06
CA THR A 228 4.16 29.68 0.40
C THR A 228 3.27 30.79 1.00
N ASP A 229 2.87 30.64 2.26
CA ASP A 229 2.09 31.62 3.01
C ASP A 229 2.88 32.86 3.45
N GLY A 230 4.18 32.91 3.15
CA GLY A 230 5.04 34.06 3.44
C GLY A 230 5.46 34.18 4.89
N CYS A 231 5.44 33.08 5.67
CA CYS A 231 5.97 33.11 7.03
C CYS A 231 7.47 33.50 7.04
N HIS A 232 7.90 34.25 8.07
CA HIS A 232 9.30 34.70 8.25
C HIS A 232 10.36 33.60 8.14
N SER A 233 10.00 32.35 8.42
CA SER A 233 10.88 31.19 8.23
C SER A 233 11.30 31.02 6.76
N TYR A 234 10.41 31.32 5.81
CA TYR A 234 10.63 31.17 4.37
C TYR A 234 11.39 32.33 3.73
N GLU A 235 11.39 33.53 4.31
CA GLU A 235 12.20 34.65 3.80
C GLU A 235 13.70 34.34 3.89
N LYS A 236 14.14 33.74 5.01
CA LYS A 236 15.52 33.27 5.17
C LYS A 236 15.85 32.08 4.26
N LEU A 237 14.83 31.29 3.91
CA LEU A 237 14.97 30.18 2.96
C LEU A 237 15.24 30.70 1.55
N GLN A 238 14.60 31.81 1.15
CA GLN A 238 14.82 32.43 -0.15
C GLN A 238 16.26 32.93 -0.32
N GLU A 239 16.85 33.52 0.72
CA GLU A 239 18.26 33.95 0.71
C GLU A 239 19.22 32.74 0.64
N SER A 240 18.87 31.64 1.30
CA SER A 240 19.74 30.46 1.44
C SER A 240 19.61 29.44 0.30
N ALA A 241 18.47 29.38 -0.37
CA ALA A 241 18.21 28.48 -1.50
C ALA A 241 18.95 28.89 -2.79
N GLY A 242 19.49 30.11 -2.84
CA GLY A 242 20.15 30.68 -4.01
C GLY A 242 19.21 30.76 -5.22
N HIS A 243 19.77 30.61 -6.43
CA HIS A 243 19.00 30.66 -7.70
C HIS A 243 18.23 29.36 -8.03
N ASN A 244 18.30 28.33 -7.18
CA ASN A 244 17.70 27.04 -7.48
C ASN A 244 16.17 27.04 -7.37
N LEU A 245 15.59 27.95 -6.57
CA LEU A 245 14.15 28.01 -6.30
C LEU A 245 13.63 29.43 -6.52
N GLN A 246 12.44 29.54 -7.10
CA GLN A 246 11.80 30.83 -7.36
C GLN A 246 10.61 31.00 -6.41
N PHE A 247 10.74 31.86 -5.41
CA PHE A 247 9.65 32.14 -4.48
C PHE A 247 8.70 33.17 -5.10
N MET A 248 7.42 32.81 -5.21
CA MET A 248 6.38 33.71 -5.69
C MET A 248 5.89 34.63 -4.57
N ASP A 249 5.47 35.85 -4.92
CA ASP A 249 4.97 36.84 -3.96
C ASP A 249 3.70 36.30 -3.26
N PRO A 250 3.70 36.13 -1.92
CA PRO A 250 2.53 35.69 -1.16
C PRO A 250 1.30 36.59 -1.30
N LYS A 251 1.49 37.84 -1.72
CA LYS A 251 0.43 38.85 -1.92
C LYS A 251 -0.18 38.81 -3.32
N ASP A 252 0.31 37.97 -4.23
CA ASP A 252 -0.32 37.80 -5.54
C ASP A 252 -1.70 37.14 -5.37
N GLU A 253 -2.77 37.93 -5.53
CA GLU A 253 -4.17 37.49 -5.42
C GLU A 253 -4.52 36.35 -6.41
N LYS A 254 -3.72 36.15 -7.46
CA LYS A 254 -3.90 35.03 -8.41
C LYS A 254 -3.42 33.69 -7.85
N LEU A 255 -2.65 33.68 -6.76
CA LEU A 255 -2.14 32.48 -6.12
C LEU A 255 -3.09 31.98 -5.02
N ASN A 256 -4.23 31.38 -5.41
CA ASN A 256 -5.08 30.70 -4.42
C ASN A 256 -4.38 29.47 -3.82
N ARG A 257 -4.60 29.20 -2.52
CA ARG A 257 -3.96 28.10 -1.75
C ARG A 257 -4.82 26.84 -1.63
N ASN A 258 -5.86 26.74 -2.46
CA ASN A 258 -6.88 25.71 -2.37
C ASN A 258 -6.32 24.29 -2.55
N LYS A 259 -5.16 24.12 -3.19
CA LYS A 259 -4.60 22.80 -3.50
C LYS A 259 -3.95 22.13 -2.29
N ILE A 260 -3.09 22.83 -1.57
CA ILE A 260 -2.46 22.28 -0.35
C ILE A 260 -3.49 22.13 0.79
N GLU A 261 -4.39 23.09 0.97
CA GLU A 261 -5.49 22.97 1.95
C GLU A 261 -6.44 21.81 1.62
N GLY A 262 -6.78 21.63 0.34
CA GLY A 262 -7.54 20.48 -0.14
C GLY A 262 -6.81 19.16 0.14
N THR A 263 -5.50 19.12 -0.06
CA THR A 263 -4.67 17.95 0.28
C THR A 263 -4.71 17.68 1.78
N TRP A 264 -4.57 18.69 2.64
CA TRP A 264 -4.72 18.53 4.08
C TRP A 264 -6.07 18.01 4.50
N ASN A 265 -7.15 18.50 3.89
CA ASN A 265 -8.49 17.99 4.15
C ASN A 265 -8.63 16.51 3.76
N ASN A 266 -8.07 16.09 2.62
CA ASN A 266 -8.09 14.69 2.21
C ASN A 266 -7.33 13.79 3.19
N VAL A 267 -6.12 14.16 3.59
CA VAL A 267 -5.32 13.41 4.57
C VAL A 267 -6.06 13.34 5.92
N LYS A 268 -6.54 14.48 6.44
CA LYS A 268 -7.23 14.55 7.73
C LYS A 268 -8.56 13.79 7.73
N ASN A 269 -9.33 13.83 6.65
CA ASN A 269 -10.60 13.10 6.57
C ASN A 269 -10.37 11.59 6.55
N ARG A 270 -9.38 11.11 5.79
CA ARG A 270 -8.98 9.69 5.82
C ARG A 270 -8.69 9.21 7.25
N TYR A 271 -7.95 10.03 8.00
CA TYR A 271 -7.57 9.75 9.39
C TYR A 271 -8.76 9.70 10.36
N LYS A 272 -9.78 10.53 10.15
CA LYS A 272 -11.00 10.50 10.97
C LYS A 272 -11.75 9.16 10.85
N HIS A 273 -11.74 8.55 9.67
CA HIS A 273 -12.44 7.28 9.42
C HIS A 273 -11.74 6.05 10.01
N LEU A 274 -10.48 6.19 10.43
CA LEU A 274 -9.67 5.10 10.99
C LEU A 274 -9.81 4.92 12.51
N TYR A 275 -10.63 5.73 13.20
CA TYR A 275 -11.04 5.59 14.62
C TYR A 275 -9.96 5.04 15.57
N GLY A 276 -8.82 5.73 15.66
CA GLY A 276 -7.72 5.33 16.55
C GLY A 276 -6.44 5.11 15.77
N LEU A 277 -5.71 6.19 15.54
CA LEU A 277 -4.40 6.12 14.89
C LEU A 277 -3.32 5.91 15.94
N SER A 278 -2.39 5.01 15.61
CA SER A 278 -1.19 4.83 16.42
C SER A 278 -0.23 5.97 16.15
N ASP A 279 0.18 6.66 17.22
CA ASP A 279 1.17 7.73 17.15
C ASP A 279 2.50 7.21 16.58
N ASN A 280 2.90 6.01 17.01
CA ASN A 280 4.12 5.34 16.57
C ASN A 280 4.11 4.94 15.09
N LEU A 281 2.92 4.84 14.47
CA LEU A 281 2.78 4.49 13.06
C LEU A 281 2.47 5.71 12.19
N PHE A 282 2.61 6.94 12.73
CA PHE A 282 2.14 8.14 12.05
C PHE A 282 2.68 8.28 10.62
N SER A 283 3.98 8.04 10.45
CA SER A 283 4.67 8.11 9.15
C SER A 283 4.09 7.13 8.13
N THR A 284 3.72 5.91 8.54
CA THR A 284 3.20 4.90 7.60
C THR A 284 1.82 5.25 7.07
N TYR A 285 1.02 6.05 7.79
CA TYR A 285 -0.24 6.57 7.25
C TYR A 285 -0.02 7.63 6.15
N LEU A 286 1.03 8.45 6.27
CA LEU A 286 1.39 9.42 5.22
C LEU A 286 1.95 8.72 3.98
N GLN A 287 2.74 7.66 4.20
CA GLN A 287 3.24 6.80 3.12
C GLN A 287 2.09 6.05 2.43
N GLU A 288 1.13 5.50 3.18
CA GLU A 288 -0.10 4.93 2.62
C GLU A 288 -0.84 5.95 1.76
N PHE A 289 -1.03 7.17 2.25
CA PHE A 289 -1.71 8.23 1.51
C PHE A 289 -0.97 8.57 0.20
N SER A 290 0.36 8.70 0.27
CA SER A 290 1.20 9.03 -0.89
C SER A 290 1.17 7.90 -1.92
N TRP A 291 1.33 6.65 -1.49
CA TRP A 291 1.26 5.46 -2.32
C TRP A 291 -0.09 5.36 -3.05
N ARG A 292 -1.21 5.52 -2.32
CA ARG A 292 -2.55 5.47 -2.92
C ARG A 292 -2.80 6.56 -3.93
N ARG A 293 -2.24 7.76 -3.71
CA ARG A 293 -2.40 8.88 -4.64
C ARG A 293 -1.73 8.59 -5.98
N VAL A 294 -0.56 7.96 -5.95
CA VAL A 294 0.18 7.54 -7.15
C VAL A 294 -0.51 6.37 -7.85
N HIS A 295 -1.07 5.44 -7.08
CA HIS A 295 -1.69 4.21 -7.60
C HIS A 295 -3.21 4.26 -7.72
N LYS A 296 -3.82 5.46 -7.71
CA LYS A 296 -5.27 5.67 -7.60
C LYS A 296 -6.09 5.02 -8.70
N ASP A 297 -5.52 4.88 -9.90
CA ASP A 297 -6.24 4.37 -11.07
C ASP A 297 -6.43 2.85 -10.99
N ASN A 298 -5.53 2.14 -10.30
CA ASN A 298 -5.62 0.70 -10.08
C ASN A 298 -4.96 0.27 -8.77
N THR A 299 -5.54 0.71 -7.65
CA THR A 299 -4.98 0.50 -6.31
C THR A 299 -4.84 -0.99 -5.98
N PHE A 300 -5.82 -1.81 -6.35
CA PHE A 300 -5.80 -3.24 -6.03
C PHE A 300 -4.66 -3.98 -6.74
N MET A 301 -4.56 -3.90 -8.06
CA MET A 301 -3.49 -4.63 -8.76
C MET A 301 -2.11 -4.00 -8.56
N SER A 302 -2.03 -2.68 -8.33
CA SER A 302 -0.78 -2.04 -7.88
C SER A 302 -0.32 -2.61 -6.54
N PHE A 303 -1.25 -2.84 -5.60
CA PHE A 303 -0.91 -3.47 -4.32
C PHE A 303 -0.43 -4.91 -4.51
N ILE A 304 -1.14 -5.71 -5.30
CA ILE A 304 -0.73 -7.10 -5.63
C ILE A 304 0.67 -7.12 -6.28
N TYR A 305 0.95 -6.19 -7.20
CA TYR A 305 2.25 -6.03 -7.83
C TYR A 305 3.36 -5.80 -6.79
N TRP A 306 3.16 -4.88 -5.85
CA TRP A 306 4.17 -4.53 -4.85
C TRP A 306 4.32 -5.61 -3.77
N VAL A 307 3.24 -6.30 -3.39
CA VAL A 307 3.37 -7.51 -2.55
C VAL A 307 4.24 -8.55 -3.26
N ARG A 308 4.02 -8.82 -4.55
CA ARG A 308 4.87 -9.74 -5.33
C ARG A 308 6.32 -9.25 -5.43
N HIS A 309 6.53 -7.94 -5.52
CA HIS A 309 7.87 -7.35 -5.57
C HIS A 309 8.63 -7.61 -4.27
N TYR A 310 8.02 -7.34 -3.11
CA TYR A 310 8.68 -7.42 -1.81
C TYR A 310 8.69 -8.81 -1.18
N TYR A 311 7.75 -9.67 -1.58
CA TYR A 311 7.62 -11.04 -1.11
C TYR A 311 7.63 -12.03 -2.28
N PRO A 312 8.75 -12.15 -3.01
CA PRO A 312 8.85 -13.03 -4.16
C PRO A 312 8.75 -14.51 -3.76
N VAL A 313 8.09 -15.28 -4.61
CA VAL A 313 7.87 -16.73 -4.51
C VAL A 313 8.28 -17.44 -5.79
#